data_AF-A0A8D9CY74-F1
#
_entry.id   AF-A0A8D9CY74-F1
#
_cell.length_a   1.000
_cell.length_b   1.000
_cell.length_c   1.000
_cell.angle_alpha   90.00
_cell.angle_beta   90.00
_cell.angle_gamma   90.00
#
_symmetry.space_group_name_H-M   'P 1'
#
loop_
_entity.id
_entity.type
_entity.pdbx_description
1 polymer ?
#
loop_
_entity_poly.entity_id
_entity_poly.type
_entity_poly.pdbx_seq_one_letter_code
_entity_poly.pdbx_strand_id
1 'polypeptide(L)'
;ENRKRKRKRKWMFYQKKEKKQEVDVAVLLINDTSANIHNTIDNSNPDGLRAPLSGRTPKSKWGFKQKKSYYSNGADQANFSVYVHSQPDFVFNEETTRSHYFYNRQLNNSINVIWGEYSMIQAERLLLSTALDDHSNQRFILLSDSCAPLYDFGYIYKYLISSPRSFVDSFINTKERRYSMNMSSVIPEEKWRKGSQWISVIRSHAELIVNDGIVFSAFEKFCKKAPPFGSQEAQLSQNLRNCIPDEHYIQTLLTMRGLESEMEPRTLTYTVWDVSGSKHGAKSWHPVTFTYENSGPEDLQEIKSINHVNYESESRTDWCKADSKPVPCFLFARKFTKEAAMRWNSRYQ
;
A
#
# COMPACT_ATOMS: atom_id res chain seq x y z
N GLU A 1 7.16 -48.74 33.71
CA GLU A 1 6.40 -47.96 32.70
C GLU A 1 5.78 -46.63 33.16
N ASN A 2 5.34 -46.48 34.42
CA ASN A 2 4.64 -45.27 34.89
C ASN A 2 5.42 -43.93 34.76
N ARG A 3 6.75 -43.95 34.88
CA ARG A 3 7.60 -42.76 34.66
C ARG A 3 7.65 -42.32 33.20
N LYS A 4 7.61 -43.25 32.24
CA LYS A 4 7.59 -42.94 30.79
C LYS A 4 6.24 -42.33 30.39
N ARG A 5 5.12 -42.83 30.92
CA ARG A 5 3.78 -42.24 30.70
C ARG A 5 3.63 -40.83 31.29
N LYS A 6 4.15 -40.58 32.50
CA LYS A 6 4.18 -39.22 33.10
C LYS A 6 5.05 -38.24 32.30
N ARG A 7 6.22 -38.67 31.81
CA ARG A 7 7.07 -37.84 30.93
C ARG A 7 6.39 -37.55 29.59
N LYS A 8 5.74 -38.53 28.95
CA LYS A 8 5.01 -38.33 27.68
C LYS A 8 3.81 -37.39 27.84
N ARG A 9 3.07 -37.49 28.96
CA ARG A 9 2.00 -36.54 29.30
C ARG A 9 2.53 -35.14 29.61
N LYS A 10 3.65 -35.01 30.33
CA LYS A 10 4.29 -33.71 30.60
C LYS A 10 4.86 -33.08 29.32
N TRP A 11 5.39 -33.88 28.40
CA TRP A 11 5.84 -33.45 27.07
C TRP A 11 4.68 -33.00 26.18
N MET A 12 3.57 -33.76 26.13
CA MET A 12 2.37 -33.32 25.41
C MET A 12 1.71 -32.10 26.05
N PHE A 13 1.80 -31.93 27.38
CA PHE A 13 1.29 -30.74 28.06
C PHE A 13 2.19 -29.50 27.83
N TYR A 14 3.51 -29.69 27.68
CA TYR A 14 4.45 -28.64 27.26
C TYR A 14 4.28 -28.26 25.79
N GLN A 15 4.09 -29.24 24.89
CA GLN A 15 3.74 -28.99 23.48
C GLN A 15 2.37 -28.32 23.31
N LYS A 16 1.46 -28.46 24.29
CA LYS A 16 0.16 -27.78 24.32
C LYS A 16 0.19 -26.40 24.99
N LYS A 17 1.34 -25.99 25.53
CA LYS A 17 1.53 -24.70 26.24
C LYS A 17 2.46 -23.70 25.53
N GLU A 18 2.86 -23.98 24.30
CA GLU A 18 3.29 -22.96 23.34
C GLU A 18 2.43 -23.07 22.08
N LYS A 19 1.12 -22.82 22.23
CA LYS A 19 0.39 -22.24 21.10
C LYS A 19 0.98 -20.84 20.94
N LYS A 20 2.02 -20.74 20.12
CA LYS A 20 2.44 -19.46 19.54
C LYS A 20 1.17 -18.83 18.98
N GLN A 21 0.86 -17.65 19.48
CA GLN A 21 -0.30 -16.87 19.08
C GLN A 21 -0.28 -16.75 17.55
N GLU A 22 -1.31 -17.26 16.87
CA GLU A 22 -1.39 -17.28 15.40
C GLU A 22 -1.68 -15.86 14.93
N VAL A 23 -0.64 -15.07 14.68
CA VAL A 23 -0.78 -13.77 14.04
C VAL A 23 -0.97 -13.98 12.55
N ASP A 24 -2.19 -13.96 12.04
CA ASP A 24 -2.40 -14.30 10.63
C ASP A 24 -2.21 -13.13 9.66
N VAL A 25 -2.31 -11.87 10.12
CA VAL A 25 -2.33 -10.68 9.27
C VAL A 25 -1.22 -9.69 9.61
N ALA A 26 -0.27 -9.50 8.69
CA ALA A 26 0.70 -8.40 8.74
C ALA A 26 0.14 -7.16 8.04
N VAL A 27 0.04 -6.05 8.78
CA VAL A 27 -0.25 -4.72 8.24
C VAL A 27 1.07 -4.01 7.97
N LEU A 28 1.35 -3.78 6.69
CA LEU A 28 2.56 -3.12 6.20
C LEU A 28 2.22 -1.68 5.88
N LEU A 29 2.75 -0.74 6.68
CA LEU A 29 2.58 0.67 6.45
C LEU A 29 3.78 1.24 5.73
N ILE A 30 3.56 1.84 4.56
CA ILE A 30 4.57 2.58 3.82
C ILE A 30 4.22 4.06 3.77
N ASN A 31 5.21 4.92 3.97
CA ASN A 31 5.04 6.34 3.66
C ASN A 31 5.18 6.55 2.14
N ASP A 32 4.06 6.62 1.43
CA ASP A 32 4.01 6.79 -0.03
C ASP A 32 4.12 8.25 -0.49
N THR A 33 4.25 9.19 0.47
CA THR A 33 4.44 10.59 0.14
C THR A 33 5.92 10.90 -0.07
N SER A 34 6.32 11.14 -1.32
CA SER A 34 7.49 11.98 -1.64
C SER A 34 7.25 13.47 -1.30
N ALA A 35 6.16 13.80 -0.62
CA ALA A 35 5.86 15.15 -0.19
C ALA A 35 6.72 15.48 1.04
N ASN A 36 7.91 16.00 0.76
CA ASN A 36 8.26 17.26 1.40
C ASN A 36 7.02 18.17 1.36
N ILE A 37 6.33 18.36 2.49
CA ILE A 37 5.44 19.52 2.70
C ILE A 37 6.33 20.76 2.83
N HIS A 38 7.17 21.00 1.82
CA HIS A 38 8.08 22.14 1.74
C HIS A 38 8.15 22.77 0.36
N ASN A 39 7.37 22.33 -0.63
CA ASN A 39 7.28 23.05 -1.91
C ASN A 39 5.89 22.88 -2.55
N THR A 40 4.87 23.49 -1.96
CA THR A 40 3.81 24.12 -2.77
C THR A 40 4.23 25.56 -2.97
N ILE A 41 4.75 25.85 -4.17
CA ILE A 41 4.90 27.21 -4.68
C ILE A 41 3.49 27.79 -4.73
N ASP A 42 3.20 28.68 -3.80
CA ASP A 42 2.04 29.55 -3.81
C ASP A 42 2.27 30.64 -4.87
N ASN A 43 1.75 30.42 -6.08
CA ASN A 43 1.73 31.44 -7.13
C ASN A 43 0.50 32.36 -6.95
N SER A 44 0.37 32.97 -5.78
CA SER A 44 -0.62 34.02 -5.55
C SER A 44 -0.08 35.18 -4.71
N ASN A 45 0.97 35.86 -5.21
CA ASN A 45 1.13 37.28 -4.90
C ASN A 45 2.01 38.02 -5.93
N PRO A 46 1.43 38.76 -6.90
CA PRO A 46 2.16 39.77 -7.65
C PRO A 46 2.08 41.07 -6.85
N ASP A 47 3.14 41.39 -6.10
CA ASP A 47 3.63 42.76 -5.83
C ASP A 47 4.35 42.86 -4.47
N GLY A 48 5.59 43.39 -4.52
CA GLY A 48 6.05 44.35 -3.53
C GLY A 48 6.91 43.87 -2.36
N LEU A 49 8.21 44.17 -2.48
CA LEU A 49 9.12 44.67 -1.43
C LEU A 49 10.00 43.68 -0.62
N ARG A 50 11.28 43.69 -1.02
CA ARG A 50 12.55 43.59 -0.27
C ARG A 50 12.55 42.90 1.12
N ALA A 51 13.42 41.90 1.21
CA ALA A 51 13.91 41.27 2.45
C ALA A 51 14.47 42.26 3.49
N PRO A 52 14.56 41.81 4.75
CA PRO A 52 15.87 41.77 5.40
C PRO A 52 16.25 40.36 5.87
N LEU A 53 17.56 40.15 5.84
CA LEU A 53 18.31 38.98 6.31
C LEU A 53 18.13 38.76 7.83
N SER A 54 18.41 37.51 8.22
CA SER A 54 18.57 36.96 9.59
C SER A 54 17.30 36.34 10.23
N GLY A 55 17.41 35.05 10.53
CA GLY A 55 16.42 34.30 11.29
C GLY A 55 16.45 32.81 10.92
N ARG A 56 17.06 31.97 11.75
CA ARG A 56 17.07 30.51 11.62
C ARG A 56 15.64 29.99 11.47
N THR A 57 15.33 29.33 10.36
CA THR A 57 14.08 28.59 10.18
C THR A 57 14.13 27.26 10.97
N PRO A 58 13.15 26.95 11.83
CA PRO A 58 13.10 25.66 12.51
C PRO A 58 12.78 24.55 11.50
N LYS A 59 13.61 23.50 11.46
CA LYS A 59 13.30 22.23 10.80
C LYS A 59 11.98 21.70 11.37
N SER A 60 10.90 21.72 10.58
CA SER A 60 9.57 21.26 10.98
C SER A 60 9.53 19.74 11.20
N LYS A 61 9.69 19.30 12.46
CA LYS A 61 9.55 17.90 12.94
C LYS A 61 8.07 17.44 13.01
N TRP A 62 7.33 17.47 11.89
CA TRP A 62 5.88 17.22 11.89
C TRP A 62 5.42 16.05 11.01
N GLY A 63 6.09 14.90 11.13
CA GLY A 63 5.56 13.60 10.70
C GLY A 63 5.03 12.81 11.91
N PHE A 64 3.89 12.14 11.76
CA PHE A 64 3.31 11.12 12.67
C PHE A 64 2.82 11.48 14.09
N LYS A 65 3.10 12.66 14.64
CA LYS A 65 2.78 13.07 16.04
C LYS A 65 1.32 12.89 16.55
N GLN A 66 0.34 12.54 15.72
CA GLN A 66 -1.07 12.50 16.15
C GLN A 66 -1.93 11.35 15.56
N LYS A 67 -1.33 10.23 15.12
CA LYS A 67 -2.15 9.09 14.64
C LYS A 67 -2.63 8.21 15.79
N LYS A 68 -3.94 8.22 16.06
CA LYS A 68 -4.64 7.09 16.71
C LYS A 68 -4.59 5.94 15.70
N SER A 69 -4.23 4.70 16.08
CA SER A 69 -4.26 3.58 15.13
C SER A 69 -5.70 3.31 14.77
N TYR A 70 -6.08 3.75 13.57
CA TYR A 70 -7.40 3.49 13.01
C TYR A 70 -7.55 2.01 12.61
N TYR A 71 -6.44 1.33 12.36
CA TYR A 71 -6.41 -0.06 11.88
C TYR A 71 -6.65 -1.10 12.98
N SER A 72 -6.69 -0.69 14.25
CA SER A 72 -6.58 -1.62 15.39
C SER A 72 -7.65 -1.40 16.47
N ASN A 73 -8.62 -0.51 16.26
CA ASN A 73 -9.71 -0.31 17.23
C ASN A 73 -10.58 -1.58 17.30
N GLY A 74 -10.71 -2.16 18.51
CA GLY A 74 -11.48 -3.39 18.74
C GLY A 74 -10.80 -4.68 18.27
N ALA A 75 -9.54 -4.62 17.84
CA ALA A 75 -8.79 -5.78 17.38
C ALA A 75 -8.16 -6.54 18.55
N ASP A 76 -8.27 -7.86 18.54
CA ASP A 76 -7.41 -8.70 19.37
C ASP A 76 -5.98 -8.62 18.82
N GLN A 77 -5.04 -8.11 19.63
CA GLN A 77 -3.61 -8.05 19.29
C GLN A 77 -3.04 -9.42 18.90
N ALA A 78 -3.73 -10.51 19.25
CA ALA A 78 -3.39 -11.85 18.78
C ALA A 78 -3.40 -12.01 17.26
N ASN A 79 -4.22 -11.24 16.54
CA ASN A 79 -4.60 -11.56 15.16
C ASN A 79 -3.83 -10.75 14.11
N PHE A 80 -3.04 -9.76 14.51
CA PHE A 80 -2.28 -8.94 13.58
C PHE A 80 -0.95 -8.43 14.13
N SER A 81 -0.04 -8.17 13.20
CA SER A 81 1.23 -7.48 13.45
C SER A 81 1.31 -6.24 12.57
N VAL A 82 2.06 -5.23 13.02
CA VAL A 82 2.26 -3.97 12.29
C VAL A 82 3.74 -3.79 12.02
N TYR A 83 4.06 -3.45 10.78
CA TYR A 83 5.41 -3.10 10.33
C TYR A 83 5.34 -1.75 9.62
N VAL A 84 6.27 -0.85 9.89
CA VAL A 84 6.23 0.51 9.37
C VAL A 84 7.54 0.85 8.67
N HIS A 85 7.46 1.17 7.39
CA HIS A 85 8.52 1.84 6.67
C HIS A 85 8.28 3.35 6.77
N SER A 86 9.13 4.01 7.55
CA SER A 86 9.13 5.46 7.75
C SER A 86 10.41 6.08 7.20
N GLN A 87 10.52 7.41 7.29
CA GLN A 87 11.79 8.08 7.05
C GLN A 87 12.89 7.46 7.93
N PRO A 88 14.15 7.37 7.43
CA PRO A 88 15.28 6.94 8.24
C PRO A 88 15.34 7.69 9.58
N ASP A 89 15.75 6.98 10.63
CA ASP A 89 15.88 7.47 12.01
C ASP A 89 14.58 7.91 12.72
N PHE A 90 13.42 7.78 12.06
CA PHE A 90 12.14 8.05 12.73
C PHE A 90 11.76 6.90 13.67
N VAL A 91 11.47 7.23 14.94
CA VAL A 91 11.09 6.24 15.97
C VAL A 91 9.65 6.47 16.42
N PHE A 92 8.84 5.41 16.41
CA PHE A 92 7.49 5.43 17.00
C PHE A 92 7.55 5.10 18.49
N ASN A 93 7.20 6.07 19.33
CA ASN A 93 7.13 5.96 20.79
C ASN A 93 6.00 6.86 21.33
N GLU A 94 5.87 6.96 22.66
CA GLU A 94 4.83 7.76 23.32
C GLU A 94 4.88 9.26 22.95
N GLU A 95 6.05 9.78 22.56
CA GLU A 95 6.23 11.18 22.17
C GLU A 95 5.83 11.44 20.70
N THR A 96 5.92 10.41 19.85
CA THR A 96 5.75 10.54 18.40
C THR A 96 4.46 9.93 17.87
N THR A 97 3.74 9.14 18.66
CA THR A 97 2.41 8.64 18.29
C THR A 97 1.52 8.42 19.51
N ARG A 98 0.22 8.61 19.34
CA ARG A 98 -0.79 8.37 20.39
C ARG A 98 -1.23 6.90 20.45
N SER A 99 -0.72 6.07 19.55
CA SER A 99 -1.17 4.70 19.42
C SER A 99 -0.05 3.71 19.68
N HIS A 100 -0.22 2.95 20.76
CA HIS A 100 0.72 1.92 21.20
C HIS A 100 0.94 0.81 20.16
N TYR A 101 0.00 0.61 19.23
CA TYR A 101 0.15 -0.36 18.14
C TYR A 101 1.34 -0.08 17.21
N PHE A 102 1.83 1.17 17.17
CA PHE A 102 2.98 1.54 16.35
C PHE A 102 4.30 1.57 17.11
N TYR A 103 4.29 1.46 18.44
CA TYR A 103 5.51 1.60 19.23
C TYR A 103 6.55 0.57 18.79
N ASN A 104 7.73 1.06 18.42
CA ASN A 104 8.87 0.25 17.96
C ASN A 104 8.54 -0.70 16.79
N ARG A 105 7.60 -0.31 15.92
CA ARG A 105 7.22 -1.09 14.72
C ARG A 105 7.89 -0.59 13.44
N GLN A 106 8.65 0.50 13.50
CA GLN A 106 9.45 0.96 12.37
C GLN A 106 10.54 -0.04 11.98
N LEU A 107 10.87 -0.06 10.70
CA LEU A 107 12.06 -0.74 10.20
C LEU A 107 13.32 0.05 10.57
N ASN A 108 14.38 -0.64 10.96
CA ASN A 108 15.66 -0.01 11.30
C ASN A 108 16.49 0.36 10.07
N ASN A 109 16.25 -0.30 8.94
CA ASN A 109 16.98 -0.14 7.67
C ASN A 109 16.11 0.53 6.60
N SER A 110 15.38 1.59 6.97
CA SER A 110 14.50 2.32 6.05
C SER A 110 15.22 2.82 4.80
N ILE A 111 14.56 2.65 3.67
CA ILE A 111 14.98 3.14 2.35
C ILE A 111 14.42 4.55 2.14
N ASN A 112 15.22 5.47 1.60
CA ASN A 112 14.70 6.77 1.18
C ASN A 112 13.90 6.62 -0.12
N VAL A 113 12.57 6.63 -0.01
CA VAL A 113 11.67 6.41 -1.14
C VAL A 113 11.43 7.70 -1.91
N ILE A 114 11.37 7.58 -3.23
CA ILE A 114 10.98 8.66 -4.13
C ILE A 114 9.80 8.13 -4.95
N TRP A 115 8.72 8.91 -5.03
CA TRP A 115 7.49 8.51 -5.71
C TRP A 115 7.76 8.11 -7.16
N GLY A 116 7.22 6.97 -7.60
CA GLY A 116 7.39 6.47 -8.97
C GLY A 116 8.82 6.09 -9.35
N GLU A 117 9.72 5.89 -8.37
CA GLU A 117 11.06 5.36 -8.61
C GLU A 117 11.21 3.95 -8.04
N TYR A 118 12.26 3.27 -8.49
CA TYR A 118 12.61 1.92 -8.05
C TYR A 118 12.71 1.78 -6.52
N SER A 119 13.14 2.83 -5.82
CA SER A 119 13.23 2.84 -4.36
C SER A 119 11.90 2.53 -3.65
N MET A 120 10.76 2.81 -4.28
CA MET A 120 9.45 2.45 -3.75
C MET A 120 9.28 0.93 -3.64
N ILE A 121 9.53 0.19 -4.72
CA ILE A 121 9.41 -1.28 -4.71
C ILE A 121 10.51 -1.95 -3.88
N GLN A 122 11.66 -1.29 -3.69
CA GLN A 122 12.66 -1.75 -2.73
C GLN A 122 12.12 -1.68 -1.29
N ALA A 123 11.45 -0.57 -0.92
CA ALA A 123 10.87 -0.39 0.40
C ALA A 123 9.71 -1.37 0.67
N GLU A 124 8.85 -1.61 -0.32
CA GLU A 124 7.76 -2.59 -0.24
C GLU A 124 8.28 -4.01 -0.02
N ARG A 125 9.32 -4.42 -0.77
CA ARG A 125 9.98 -5.72 -0.58
C ARG A 125 10.63 -5.84 0.79
N LEU A 126 11.25 -4.76 1.28
CA LEU A 126 11.85 -4.75 2.61
C LEU A 126 10.80 -4.93 3.72
N LEU A 127 9.63 -4.28 3.59
CA LEU A 127 8.49 -4.49 4.47
C LEU A 127 8.01 -5.94 4.46
N LEU A 128 7.80 -6.52 3.27
CA LEU A 128 7.39 -7.91 3.10
C LEU A 128 8.43 -8.85 3.72
N SER A 129 9.71 -8.65 3.42
CA SER A 129 10.82 -9.45 3.95
C SER A 129 10.83 -9.44 5.48
N THR A 130 10.72 -8.26 6.10
CA THR A 130 10.73 -8.14 7.57
C THR A 130 9.51 -8.81 8.18
N ALA A 131 8.33 -8.66 7.55
CA ALA A 131 7.12 -9.28 8.06
C ALA A 131 7.11 -10.81 7.90
N LEU A 132 7.83 -11.34 6.91
CA LEU A 132 7.96 -12.79 6.67
C LEU A 132 8.82 -13.50 7.71
N ASP A 133 9.72 -12.79 8.40
CA ASP A 133 10.53 -13.33 9.51
C ASP A 133 9.63 -13.88 10.64
N ASP A 134 8.44 -13.30 10.81
CA ASP A 134 7.40 -13.90 11.63
C ASP A 134 6.64 -14.96 10.82
N HIS A 135 6.92 -16.23 11.14
CA HIS A 135 6.28 -17.39 10.53
C HIS A 135 4.76 -17.46 10.78
N SER A 136 4.23 -16.75 11.78
CA SER A 136 2.80 -16.74 12.01
C SER A 136 2.05 -15.95 10.94
N ASN A 137 2.65 -14.89 10.37
CA ASN A 137 2.02 -14.06 9.34
C ASN A 137 1.68 -14.86 8.06
N GLN A 138 0.38 -14.91 7.71
CA GLN A 138 -0.15 -15.62 6.53
C GLN A 138 -0.74 -14.69 5.45
N ARG A 139 -1.09 -13.46 5.81
CA ARG A 139 -1.66 -12.41 4.96
C ARG A 139 -0.86 -11.14 5.15
N PHE A 140 -0.59 -10.43 4.06
CA PHE A 140 0.23 -9.21 4.07
C PHE A 140 -0.55 -8.12 3.34
N ILE A 141 -0.91 -7.05 4.04
CA ILE A 141 -1.67 -5.92 3.49
C ILE A 141 -0.75 -4.71 3.42
N LEU A 142 -0.57 -4.15 2.23
CA LEU A 142 0.15 -2.89 2.05
C LEU A 142 -0.84 -1.73 2.15
N LEU A 143 -0.58 -0.79 3.06
CA LEU A 143 -1.36 0.42 3.27
C LEU A 143 -0.44 1.63 3.40
N SER A 144 -1.00 2.79 3.12
CA SER A 144 -0.34 4.08 3.31
C SER A 144 -0.89 4.77 4.54
N ASP A 145 -0.12 5.75 4.97
CA ASP A 145 -0.44 6.63 6.08
C ASP A 145 -1.71 7.49 5.84
N SER A 146 -2.22 7.50 4.60
CA SER A 146 -3.44 8.17 4.14
C SER A 146 -4.63 7.22 3.87
N CYS A 147 -4.48 5.93 4.16
CA CYS A 147 -5.56 4.93 4.05
C CYS A 147 -6.44 4.91 5.31
N ALA A 148 -7.75 4.70 5.15
CA ALA A 148 -8.69 4.47 6.23
C ALA A 148 -9.47 3.15 6.01
N PRO A 149 -9.79 2.40 7.08
CA PRO A 149 -10.63 1.20 6.96
C PRO A 149 -12.09 1.57 6.67
N LEU A 150 -12.77 0.72 5.90
CA LEU A 150 -14.21 0.82 5.60
C LEU A 150 -15.06 -0.05 6.52
N TYR A 151 -14.45 -0.96 7.26
CA TYR A 151 -15.11 -1.88 8.18
C TYR A 151 -14.27 -2.01 9.46
N ASP A 152 -14.85 -2.54 10.53
CA ASP A 152 -14.08 -2.87 11.72
C ASP A 152 -13.04 -3.96 11.42
N PHE A 153 -11.99 -4.01 12.25
CA PHE A 153 -10.90 -4.95 12.04
C PHE A 153 -11.36 -6.41 12.08
N GLY A 154 -12.36 -6.76 12.88
CA GLY A 154 -12.89 -8.13 12.98
C GLY A 154 -13.49 -8.60 11.65
N TYR A 155 -14.22 -7.72 10.96
CA TYR A 155 -14.73 -7.98 9.61
C TYR A 155 -13.60 -8.12 8.60
N ILE A 156 -12.65 -7.18 8.59
CA ILE A 156 -11.50 -7.17 7.67
C ILE A 156 -10.67 -8.45 7.82
N TYR A 157 -10.33 -8.81 9.05
CA TYR A 157 -9.59 -10.02 9.36
C TYR A 157 -10.30 -11.26 8.82
N LYS A 158 -11.60 -11.44 9.14
CA LYS A 158 -12.40 -12.58 8.66
C LYS A 158 -12.45 -12.65 7.13
N TYR A 159 -12.64 -11.51 6.46
CA TYR A 159 -12.64 -11.43 5.01
C TYR A 159 -11.33 -11.98 4.43
N LEU A 160 -10.19 -11.50 4.95
CA LEU A 160 -8.87 -11.83 4.43
C LEU A 160 -8.46 -13.29 4.69
N ILE A 161 -8.70 -13.79 5.90
CA ILE A 161 -8.35 -15.16 6.27
C ILE A 161 -9.29 -16.19 5.64
N SER A 162 -10.52 -15.82 5.29
CA SER A 162 -11.46 -16.71 4.59
C SER A 162 -11.16 -16.92 3.10
N SER A 163 -10.53 -15.94 2.44
CA SER A 163 -10.17 -16.04 1.03
C SER A 163 -8.83 -16.76 0.89
N PRO A 164 -8.67 -17.81 0.06
CA PRO A 164 -7.37 -18.40 -0.22
C PRO A 164 -6.53 -17.58 -1.20
N ARG A 165 -7.09 -16.54 -1.81
CA ARG A 165 -6.49 -15.78 -2.92
C ARG A 165 -5.83 -14.49 -2.46
N SER A 166 -4.86 -14.04 -3.26
CA SER A 166 -4.32 -12.68 -3.15
C SER A 166 -5.21 -11.68 -3.87
N PHE A 167 -5.27 -10.44 -3.39
CA PHE A 167 -5.97 -9.32 -4.02
C PHE A 167 -4.93 -8.36 -4.59
N VAL A 168 -4.70 -8.49 -5.88
CA VAL A 168 -3.73 -7.70 -6.64
C VAL A 168 -4.44 -7.22 -7.89
N ASP A 169 -4.69 -5.91 -7.95
CA ASP A 169 -5.22 -5.29 -9.15
C ASP A 169 -4.28 -5.56 -10.34
N SER A 170 -4.79 -6.09 -11.44
CA SER A 170 -3.97 -6.53 -12.57
C SER A 170 -4.79 -6.54 -13.86
N PHE A 171 -4.35 -5.74 -14.82
CA PHE A 171 -4.97 -5.61 -16.14
C PHE A 171 -3.94 -5.19 -17.21
N ILE A 172 -4.28 -5.42 -18.47
CA ILE A 172 -3.52 -4.92 -19.62
C ILE A 172 -3.89 -3.46 -19.85
N ASN A 173 -2.90 -2.56 -19.83
CA ASN A 173 -3.11 -1.16 -20.15
C ASN A 173 -2.76 -0.86 -21.61
N THR A 174 -3.77 -0.66 -22.45
CA THR A 174 -3.60 -0.32 -23.87
C THR A 174 -3.44 1.18 -24.13
N LYS A 175 -3.84 2.04 -23.17
CA LYS A 175 -3.88 3.50 -23.32
C LYS A 175 -2.57 4.17 -22.96
N GLU A 176 -1.87 3.68 -21.92
CA GLU A 176 -0.58 4.24 -21.50
C GLU A 176 0.55 3.21 -21.58
N ARG A 177 1.54 3.46 -22.45
CA ARG A 177 2.76 2.66 -22.51
C ARG A 177 3.78 3.15 -21.47
N ARG A 178 3.69 2.62 -20.25
CA ARG A 178 4.58 2.98 -19.12
C ARG A 178 5.86 2.12 -19.08
N TYR A 179 5.79 0.90 -19.61
CA TYR A 179 6.94 0.02 -19.73
C TYR A 179 7.97 0.56 -20.72
N SER A 180 9.24 0.39 -20.38
CA SER A 180 10.33 0.57 -21.34
C SER A 180 10.40 -0.64 -22.26
N MET A 181 10.49 -0.43 -23.57
CA MET A 181 10.64 -1.53 -24.54
C MET A 181 11.88 -2.37 -24.26
N ASN A 182 12.92 -1.82 -23.63
CA ASN A 182 14.11 -2.60 -23.25
C ASN A 182 13.79 -3.70 -22.22
N MET A 183 12.68 -3.58 -21.49
CA MET A 183 12.22 -4.62 -20.56
C MET A 183 11.74 -5.88 -21.30
N SER A 184 11.36 -5.80 -22.58
CA SER A 184 10.89 -6.96 -23.35
C SER A 184 11.96 -8.05 -23.52
N SER A 185 13.24 -7.68 -23.37
CA SER A 185 14.37 -8.63 -23.35
C SER A 185 14.40 -9.56 -22.13
N VAL A 186 13.71 -9.19 -21.04
CA VAL A 186 13.66 -9.96 -19.78
C VAL A 186 12.22 -10.36 -19.43
N ILE A 187 11.25 -9.50 -19.71
CA ILE A 187 9.84 -9.66 -19.39
C ILE A 187 9.06 -9.54 -20.71
N PRO A 188 8.54 -10.66 -21.27
CA PRO A 188 7.75 -10.62 -22.48
C PRO A 188 6.58 -9.63 -22.39
N GLU A 189 6.26 -8.94 -23.48
CA GLU A 189 5.26 -7.85 -23.50
C GLU A 189 3.87 -8.33 -23.09
N GLU A 190 3.50 -9.55 -23.45
CA GLU A 190 2.23 -10.18 -23.08
C GLU A 190 2.09 -10.41 -21.57
N LYS A 191 3.19 -10.31 -20.82
CA LYS A 191 3.23 -10.43 -19.36
C LYS A 191 3.16 -9.10 -18.64
N TRP A 192 3.24 -7.97 -19.35
CA TRP A 192 3.16 -6.65 -18.74
C TRP A 192 1.78 -6.40 -18.17
N ARG A 193 1.71 -6.06 -16.88
CA ARG A 193 0.45 -5.72 -16.20
C ARG A 193 0.53 -4.35 -15.54
N LYS A 194 -0.59 -3.66 -15.48
CA LYS A 194 -0.81 -2.47 -14.66
C LYS A 194 -1.75 -2.83 -13.52
N GLY A 195 -1.60 -2.16 -12.39
CA GLY A 195 -2.58 -2.19 -11.31
C GLY A 195 -2.26 -1.19 -10.22
N SER A 196 -3.10 -1.18 -9.21
CA SER A 196 -2.87 -0.48 -7.94
C SER A 196 -1.62 -0.99 -7.22
N GLN A 197 -0.85 -0.06 -6.65
CA GLN A 197 0.21 -0.33 -5.66
C GLN A 197 -0.32 -1.08 -4.42
N TRP A 198 -1.57 -0.84 -4.04
CA TRP A 198 -2.14 -1.34 -2.79
C TRP A 198 -2.59 -2.79 -2.94
N ILE A 199 -1.82 -3.71 -2.37
CA ILE A 199 -2.03 -5.15 -2.48
C ILE A 199 -2.39 -5.78 -1.14
N SER A 200 -3.05 -6.93 -1.22
CA SER A 200 -3.16 -7.87 -0.10
C SER A 200 -2.77 -9.26 -0.58
N VAL A 201 -1.63 -9.78 -0.15
CA VAL A 201 -1.08 -11.05 -0.66
C VAL A 201 -1.04 -12.14 0.39
N ILE A 202 -1.13 -13.38 -0.08
CA ILE A 202 -0.89 -14.58 0.72
C ILE A 202 0.62 -14.78 0.93
N ARG A 203 1.00 -15.56 1.95
CA ARG A 203 2.41 -15.79 2.29
C ARG A 203 3.27 -16.29 1.13
N SER A 204 2.82 -17.28 0.37
CA SER A 204 3.58 -17.83 -0.77
C SER A 204 3.89 -16.77 -1.83
N HIS A 205 2.95 -15.86 -2.09
CA HIS A 205 3.17 -14.74 -3.00
C HIS A 205 4.11 -13.68 -2.41
N ALA A 206 4.02 -13.39 -1.10
CA ALA A 206 4.98 -12.51 -0.43
C ALA A 206 6.42 -13.06 -0.51
N GLU A 207 6.59 -14.36 -0.26
CA GLU A 207 7.89 -15.05 -0.38
C GLU A 207 8.41 -14.99 -1.82
N LEU A 208 7.55 -15.19 -2.82
CA LEU A 208 7.90 -15.03 -4.23
C LEU A 208 8.37 -13.61 -4.56
N ILE A 209 7.67 -12.57 -4.07
CA ILE A 209 8.01 -11.17 -4.31
C ILE A 209 9.37 -10.81 -3.73
N VAL A 210 9.66 -11.27 -2.50
CA VAL A 210 10.93 -11.01 -1.80
C VAL A 210 12.10 -11.77 -2.43
N ASN A 211 11.86 -12.97 -2.96
CA ASN A 211 12.89 -13.81 -3.58
C ASN A 211 13.10 -13.54 -5.09
N ASP A 212 12.30 -12.67 -5.72
CA ASP A 212 12.49 -12.38 -7.14
C ASP A 212 13.77 -11.57 -7.39
N GLY A 213 14.63 -12.07 -8.27
CA GLY A 213 15.81 -11.35 -8.74
C GLY A 213 15.74 -10.95 -10.21
N ILE A 214 14.75 -11.41 -10.97
CA ILE A 214 14.72 -11.26 -12.43
C ILE A 214 13.87 -10.06 -12.83
N VAL A 215 12.59 -10.07 -12.45
CA VAL A 215 11.65 -9.01 -12.82
C VAL A 215 12.07 -7.72 -12.13
N PHE A 216 12.40 -7.79 -10.84
CA PHE A 216 12.88 -6.68 -10.03
C PHE A 216 14.10 -5.97 -10.62
N SER A 217 15.14 -6.73 -11.00
CA SER A 217 16.34 -6.17 -11.63
C SER A 217 16.04 -5.54 -13.00
N ALA A 218 15.05 -6.06 -13.73
CA ALA A 218 14.60 -5.42 -14.97
C ALA A 218 13.93 -4.05 -14.70
N PHE A 219 13.11 -3.94 -13.65
CA PHE A 219 12.56 -2.66 -13.21
C PHE A 219 13.68 -1.71 -12.74
N GLU A 220 14.65 -2.18 -11.96
CA GLU A 220 15.81 -1.37 -11.56
C GLU A 220 16.54 -0.78 -12.75
N LYS A 221 16.81 -1.62 -13.75
CA LYS A 221 17.65 -1.26 -14.89
C LYS A 221 16.90 -0.34 -15.87
N PHE A 222 15.63 -0.63 -16.14
CA PHE A 222 14.93 -0.04 -17.29
C PHE A 222 13.73 0.84 -16.91
N CYS A 223 13.14 0.71 -15.72
CA CYS A 223 12.03 1.55 -15.27
C CYS A 223 12.59 2.85 -14.67
N LYS A 224 12.65 3.90 -15.50
CA LYS A 224 13.17 5.21 -15.13
C LYS A 224 12.10 6.28 -15.31
N LYS A 225 12.19 7.35 -14.53
CA LYS A 225 11.42 8.57 -14.80
C LYS A 225 11.94 9.26 -16.06
N ALA A 226 11.02 9.86 -16.81
CA ALA A 226 11.40 10.72 -17.90
C ALA A 226 12.06 12.00 -17.34
N PRO A 227 13.08 12.54 -18.01
CA PRO A 227 13.68 13.81 -17.61
C PRO A 227 12.64 14.95 -17.65
N PRO A 228 12.84 16.04 -16.88
CA PRO A 228 11.99 17.21 -16.95
C PRO A 228 11.90 17.75 -18.39
N PHE A 229 10.71 18.19 -18.78
CA PHE A 229 10.47 18.76 -20.11
C PHE A 229 11.42 19.94 -20.38
N GLY A 230 12.08 19.94 -21.54
CA GLY A 230 13.03 21.00 -21.93
C GLY A 230 14.46 20.84 -21.39
N SER A 231 14.74 19.81 -20.57
CA SER A 231 16.12 19.47 -20.21
C SER A 231 16.91 18.97 -21.44
N GLN A 232 18.23 19.18 -21.44
CA GLN A 232 19.12 18.64 -22.48
C GLN A 232 19.02 17.11 -22.56
N GLU A 233 18.81 16.46 -21.41
CA GLU A 233 18.52 15.03 -21.31
C GLU A 233 17.21 14.66 -22.00
N ALA A 234 16.11 15.42 -21.83
CA ALA A 234 14.84 15.17 -22.53
C ALA A 234 14.98 15.22 -24.06
N GLN A 235 15.85 16.11 -24.58
CA GLN A 235 16.12 16.22 -26.02
C GLN A 235 16.84 14.99 -26.59
N LEU A 236 17.73 14.38 -25.80
CA LEU A 236 18.45 13.14 -26.13
C LEU A 236 17.62 11.88 -25.86
N SER A 237 16.56 12.01 -25.06
CA SER A 237 15.78 10.90 -24.49
C SER A 237 14.43 10.72 -25.18
N GLN A 238 14.40 10.70 -26.51
CA GLN A 238 13.16 10.67 -27.31
C GLN A 238 12.22 9.47 -27.01
N ASN A 239 12.69 8.46 -26.27
CA ASN A 239 11.94 7.25 -25.90
C ASN A 239 11.81 7.00 -24.38
N LEU A 240 12.28 7.88 -23.50
CA LEU A 240 12.10 7.70 -22.05
C LEU A 240 10.69 8.16 -21.63
N ARG A 241 9.97 7.24 -21.00
CA ARG A 241 8.61 7.47 -20.48
C ARG A 241 8.65 7.33 -18.96
N ASN A 242 7.77 8.06 -18.27
CA ASN A 242 7.58 7.87 -16.83
C ASN A 242 7.06 6.46 -16.56
N CYS A 243 7.96 5.57 -16.12
CA CYS A 243 7.65 4.25 -15.61
C CYS A 243 7.44 4.34 -14.09
N ILE A 244 6.36 3.72 -13.58
CA ILE A 244 5.97 3.77 -12.15
C ILE A 244 6.01 2.33 -11.63
N PRO A 245 7.14 1.88 -11.06
CA PRO A 245 7.38 0.46 -10.80
C PRO A 245 6.37 -0.16 -9.82
N ASP A 246 5.91 0.62 -8.84
CA ASP A 246 4.94 0.24 -7.81
C ASP A 246 3.52 -0.04 -8.36
N GLU A 247 3.19 0.41 -9.57
CA GLU A 247 1.93 0.10 -10.26
C GLU A 247 2.05 -1.07 -11.26
N HIS A 248 3.20 -1.74 -11.31
CA HIS A 248 3.55 -2.65 -12.41
C HIS A 248 4.29 -3.91 -11.99
N TYR A 249 5.23 -3.82 -11.04
CA TYR A 249 6.19 -4.86 -10.71
C TYR A 249 5.52 -6.15 -10.21
N ILE A 250 4.68 -6.05 -9.18
CA ILE A 250 4.12 -7.22 -8.51
C ILE A 250 3.12 -7.94 -9.41
N GLN A 251 2.26 -7.19 -10.11
CA GLN A 251 1.29 -7.71 -11.06
C GLN A 251 1.99 -8.52 -12.16
N THR A 252 3.06 -7.94 -12.72
CA THR A 252 3.84 -8.55 -13.79
C THR A 252 4.60 -9.78 -13.32
N LEU A 253 5.18 -9.73 -12.12
CA LEU A 253 5.85 -10.89 -11.52
C LEU A 253 4.88 -12.06 -11.36
N LEU A 254 3.68 -11.83 -10.84
CA LEU A 254 2.70 -12.91 -10.62
C LEU A 254 2.19 -13.49 -11.96
N THR A 255 1.97 -12.64 -12.97
CA THR A 255 1.62 -13.06 -14.34
C THR A 255 2.77 -13.80 -15.05
N MET A 256 4.02 -13.38 -14.85
CA MET A 256 5.21 -14.09 -15.32
C MET A 256 5.30 -15.51 -14.75
N ARG A 257 4.81 -15.71 -13.52
CA ARG A 257 4.81 -17.00 -12.83
C ARG A 257 3.57 -17.85 -13.09
N GLY A 258 2.58 -17.35 -13.83
CA GLY A 258 1.35 -18.08 -14.14
C GLY A 258 0.39 -18.20 -12.96
N LEU A 259 0.45 -17.27 -12.00
CA LEU A 259 -0.30 -17.31 -10.74
C LEU A 259 -1.62 -16.52 -10.80
N GLU A 260 -2.11 -16.17 -11.98
CA GLU A 260 -3.34 -15.40 -12.16
C GLU A 260 -4.57 -16.08 -11.53
N SER A 261 -4.63 -17.41 -11.52
CA SER A 261 -5.73 -18.18 -10.93
C SER A 261 -5.75 -18.17 -9.38
N GLU A 262 -4.63 -17.83 -8.76
CA GLU A 262 -4.45 -17.67 -7.31
C GLU A 262 -4.72 -16.22 -6.84
N MET A 263 -5.10 -15.34 -7.77
CA MET A 263 -5.41 -13.95 -7.52
C MET A 263 -6.88 -13.64 -7.80
N GLU A 264 -7.41 -12.73 -7.00
CA GLU A 264 -8.49 -11.84 -7.39
C GLU A 264 -7.82 -10.63 -8.07
N PRO A 265 -8.06 -10.37 -9.37
CA PRO A 265 -7.38 -9.34 -10.15
C PRO A 265 -7.93 -7.94 -9.83
N ARG A 266 -8.01 -7.59 -8.55
CA ARG A 266 -8.50 -6.30 -8.02
C ARG A 266 -7.82 -5.99 -6.68
N THR A 267 -7.75 -4.70 -6.34
CA THR A 267 -7.31 -4.24 -5.02
C THR A 267 -8.46 -4.20 -4.03
N LEU A 268 -8.14 -4.29 -2.73
CA LEU A 268 -9.09 -4.03 -1.63
C LEU A 268 -9.08 -2.57 -1.16
N THR A 269 -8.29 -1.70 -1.80
CA THR A 269 -8.18 -0.28 -1.43
C THR A 269 -8.83 0.59 -2.50
N TYR A 270 -9.93 1.24 -2.14
CA TYR A 270 -10.64 2.18 -3.00
C TYR A 270 -9.85 3.47 -3.20
N THR A 271 -9.82 3.97 -4.45
CA THR A 271 -9.27 5.27 -4.82
C THR A 271 -10.20 5.98 -5.78
N VAL A 272 -10.42 7.28 -5.56
CA VAL A 272 -11.10 8.14 -6.53
C VAL A 272 -10.04 8.80 -7.41
N TRP A 273 -10.16 8.66 -8.72
CA TRP A 273 -9.36 9.39 -9.69
C TRP A 273 -10.28 10.35 -10.44
N ASP A 274 -9.86 11.59 -10.66
CA ASP A 274 -10.66 12.54 -11.44
C ASP A 274 -10.66 12.11 -12.91
N VAL A 275 -11.74 11.47 -13.34
CA VAL A 275 -12.01 11.16 -14.74
C VAL A 275 -12.97 12.25 -15.23
N SER A 276 -12.46 13.12 -16.10
CA SER A 276 -13.13 14.28 -16.73
C SER A 276 -14.65 14.33 -16.53
N GLY A 277 -15.13 15.19 -15.64
CA GLY A 277 -16.55 15.39 -15.37
C GLY A 277 -16.90 15.69 -13.89
N SER A 278 -15.99 15.45 -12.95
CA SER A 278 -16.18 15.86 -11.56
C SER A 278 -15.82 17.35 -11.38
N LYS A 279 -16.47 18.03 -10.43
CA LYS A 279 -16.32 19.47 -10.15
C LYS A 279 -14.93 19.87 -9.59
N HIS A 280 -13.96 18.96 -9.62
CA HIS A 280 -12.67 19.08 -8.94
C HIS A 280 -11.49 18.90 -9.90
N GLY A 281 -11.37 19.86 -10.83
CA GLY A 281 -10.14 20.34 -11.48
C GLY A 281 -8.95 19.39 -11.74
N ALA A 282 -8.58 19.32 -13.03
CA ALA A 282 -7.32 18.87 -13.62
C ALA A 282 -6.85 17.44 -13.34
N LYS A 283 -6.41 16.74 -14.41
CA LYS A 283 -5.78 15.40 -14.37
C LYS A 283 -4.58 15.39 -13.41
N SER A 284 -4.82 15.00 -12.17
CA SER A 284 -3.79 14.82 -11.15
C SER A 284 -3.14 13.44 -11.29
N TRP A 285 -1.83 13.37 -11.05
CA TRP A 285 -1.06 12.12 -10.93
C TRP A 285 -1.33 11.38 -9.61
N HIS A 286 -2.20 11.93 -8.78
CA HIS A 286 -2.60 11.38 -7.50
C HIS A 286 -4.12 11.30 -7.39
N PRO A 287 -4.65 10.30 -6.69
CA PRO A 287 -6.08 10.20 -6.43
C PRO A 287 -6.57 11.40 -5.62
N VAL A 288 -7.87 11.68 -5.72
CA VAL A 288 -8.55 12.72 -4.95
C VAL A 288 -8.36 12.47 -3.46
N THR A 289 -8.14 13.55 -2.71
CA THR A 289 -8.05 13.48 -1.25
C THR A 289 -9.40 13.83 -0.64
N PHE A 290 -9.98 12.89 0.11
CA PHE A 290 -11.16 13.12 0.94
C PHE A 290 -10.84 14.14 2.04
N THR A 291 -11.61 15.22 2.04
CA THR A 291 -11.63 16.28 3.04
C THR A 291 -12.75 16.03 4.05
N TYR A 292 -12.87 16.89 5.05
CA TYR A 292 -13.94 16.75 6.04
C TYR A 292 -15.32 16.78 5.36
N GLU A 293 -15.50 17.59 4.32
CA GLU A 293 -16.76 17.82 3.62
C GLU A 293 -17.29 16.59 2.88
N ASN A 294 -16.41 15.81 2.23
CA ASN A 294 -16.75 14.63 1.42
C ASN A 294 -16.37 13.30 2.10
N SER A 295 -16.37 13.27 3.43
CA SER A 295 -16.15 12.07 4.26
C SER A 295 -17.34 11.79 5.18
N GLY A 296 -18.54 12.12 4.72
CA GLY A 296 -19.82 11.91 5.37
C GLY A 296 -20.29 10.44 5.37
N PRO A 297 -21.46 10.15 5.99
CA PRO A 297 -22.08 8.82 5.94
C PRO A 297 -22.49 8.38 4.54
N GLU A 298 -22.96 9.32 3.74
CA GLU A 298 -23.40 9.07 2.37
C GLU A 298 -22.21 8.64 1.50
N ASP A 299 -21.07 9.34 1.59
CA ASP A 299 -19.83 8.97 0.87
C ASP A 299 -19.36 7.55 1.25
N LEU A 300 -19.41 7.20 2.54
CA LEU A 300 -19.06 5.85 3.02
C LEU A 300 -20.01 4.78 2.45
N GLN A 301 -21.31 5.05 2.44
CA GLN A 301 -22.29 4.11 1.90
C GLN A 301 -22.16 3.96 0.39
N GLU A 302 -21.84 5.05 -0.33
CA GLU A 302 -21.58 5.00 -1.76
C GLU A 302 -20.40 4.06 -2.06
N ILE A 303 -19.26 4.23 -1.38
CA ILE A 303 -18.09 3.34 -1.56
C ILE A 303 -18.46 1.89 -1.22
N LYS A 304 -19.21 1.66 -0.13
CA LYS A 304 -19.64 0.31 0.28
C LYS A 304 -20.64 -0.33 -0.68
N SER A 305 -21.38 0.48 -1.44
CA SER A 305 -22.37 0.00 -2.42
C SER A 305 -21.72 -0.55 -3.70
N ILE A 306 -20.43 -0.25 -3.93
CA ILE A 306 -19.69 -0.74 -5.10
C ILE A 306 -19.55 -2.27 -5.02
N ASN A 307 -20.07 -2.94 -6.04
CA ASN A 307 -20.14 -4.40 -6.12
C ASN A 307 -19.37 -4.99 -7.32
N HIS A 308 -18.71 -4.14 -8.12
CA HIS A 308 -17.86 -4.56 -9.24
C HIS A 308 -16.74 -3.55 -9.50
N VAL A 309 -15.73 -3.98 -10.25
CA VAL A 309 -14.64 -3.14 -10.79
C VAL A 309 -14.64 -3.26 -12.31
N ASN A 310 -14.43 -2.13 -13.01
CA ASN A 310 -14.42 -2.07 -14.47
C ASN A 310 -13.01 -1.81 -14.99
N TYR A 311 -12.58 -2.62 -15.95
CA TYR A 311 -11.31 -2.50 -16.66
C TYR A 311 -11.58 -2.16 -18.13
N GLU A 312 -11.65 -0.87 -18.43
CA GLU A 312 -12.02 -0.37 -19.77
C GLU A 312 -11.11 -0.89 -20.88
N SER A 313 -9.81 -1.02 -20.63
CA SER A 313 -8.83 -1.46 -21.63
C SER A 313 -9.01 -2.93 -22.03
N GLU A 314 -9.72 -3.71 -21.22
CA GLU A 314 -10.01 -5.12 -21.44
C GLU A 314 -11.49 -5.38 -21.73
N SER A 315 -12.33 -4.33 -21.71
CA SER A 315 -13.80 -4.47 -21.74
C SER A 315 -14.31 -5.49 -20.71
N ARG A 316 -13.69 -5.51 -19.52
CA ARG A 316 -13.92 -6.51 -18.47
C ARG A 316 -14.57 -5.86 -17.25
N THR A 317 -15.57 -6.55 -16.70
CA THR A 317 -16.20 -6.20 -15.43
C THR A 317 -16.07 -7.36 -14.46
N ASP A 318 -15.41 -7.12 -13.34
CA ASP A 318 -15.19 -8.11 -12.30
C ASP A 318 -16.13 -7.83 -11.12
N TRP A 319 -17.13 -8.70 -10.98
CA TRP A 319 -18.07 -8.64 -9.86
C TRP A 319 -17.44 -9.21 -8.60
N CYS A 320 -17.48 -8.44 -7.51
CA CYS A 320 -16.85 -8.82 -6.24
C CYS A 320 -17.66 -9.92 -5.57
N LYS A 321 -17.19 -11.16 -5.72
CA LYS A 321 -17.83 -12.36 -5.18
C LYS A 321 -16.81 -13.26 -4.50
N ALA A 322 -17.24 -13.96 -3.46
CA ALA A 322 -16.54 -15.09 -2.88
C ALA A 322 -17.50 -16.29 -2.92
N ASP A 323 -17.08 -17.41 -3.51
CA ASP A 323 -17.93 -18.60 -3.71
C ASP A 323 -19.31 -18.28 -4.32
N SER A 324 -19.31 -17.45 -5.37
CA SER A 324 -20.51 -16.91 -6.04
C SER A 324 -21.41 -16.00 -5.20
N LYS A 325 -21.10 -15.76 -3.92
CA LYS A 325 -21.84 -14.82 -3.06
C LYS A 325 -21.26 -13.42 -3.17
N PRO A 326 -22.10 -12.37 -3.25
CA PRO A 326 -21.62 -10.98 -3.23
C PRO A 326 -20.83 -10.69 -1.95
N VAL A 327 -19.68 -10.03 -2.11
CA VAL A 327 -18.86 -9.51 -1.01
C VAL A 327 -18.44 -8.08 -1.31
N PRO A 328 -18.10 -7.25 -0.31
CA PRO A 328 -17.56 -5.92 -0.56
C PRO A 328 -16.35 -5.95 -1.49
N CYS A 329 -16.28 -5.00 -2.43
CA CYS A 329 -15.11 -4.82 -3.29
C CYS A 329 -13.91 -4.24 -2.53
N PHE A 330 -14.15 -3.35 -1.58
CA PHE A 330 -13.09 -2.62 -0.90
C PHE A 330 -13.21 -2.79 0.61
N LEU A 331 -12.07 -2.94 1.29
CA LEU A 331 -11.95 -2.95 2.74
C LEU A 331 -11.32 -1.66 3.28
N PHE A 332 -10.61 -0.94 2.42
CA PHE A 332 -9.93 0.31 2.73
C PHE A 332 -10.28 1.35 1.67
N ALA A 333 -10.09 2.63 1.99
CA ALA A 333 -10.16 3.72 1.03
C ALA A 333 -9.00 4.69 1.24
N ARG A 334 -8.64 5.43 0.18
CA ARG A 334 -7.63 6.50 0.21
C ARG A 334 -7.92 7.54 -0.90
N LYS A 335 -7.41 8.77 -0.79
CA LYS A 335 -6.57 9.33 0.29
C LYS A 335 -7.40 10.18 1.22
N PHE A 336 -7.12 10.17 2.52
CA PHE A 336 -7.83 11.01 3.49
C PHE A 336 -6.92 12.11 4.05
N THR A 337 -7.47 13.32 4.18
CA THR A 337 -6.94 14.29 5.15
C THR A 337 -7.11 13.75 6.57
N LYS A 338 -6.39 14.34 7.53
CA LYS A 338 -6.48 13.93 8.93
C LYS A 338 -7.89 14.13 9.49
N GLU A 339 -8.50 15.26 9.19
CA GLU A 339 -9.84 15.64 9.63
C GLU A 339 -10.89 14.70 9.04
N ALA A 340 -10.76 14.37 7.76
CA ALA A 340 -11.61 13.39 7.09
C ALA A 340 -11.48 12.01 7.73
N ALA A 341 -10.26 11.52 7.96
CA ALA A 341 -10.02 10.24 8.61
C ALA A 341 -10.59 10.20 10.03
N MET A 342 -10.53 11.31 10.79
CA MET A 342 -11.15 11.40 12.11
C MET A 342 -12.68 11.35 12.03
N ARG A 343 -13.29 12.10 11.12
CA ARG A 343 -14.75 12.08 10.87
C ARG A 343 -15.24 10.70 10.43
N TRP A 344 -14.43 10.00 9.63
CA TRP A 344 -14.70 8.65 9.16
C TRP A 344 -14.73 7.63 10.30
N ASN A 345 -13.76 7.75 11.22
CA ASN A 345 -13.52 6.76 12.27
C ASN A 345 -14.27 7.01 13.58
N SER A 346 -14.75 8.23 13.84
CA SER A 346 -15.57 8.53 15.03
C SER A 346 -16.90 7.75 15.08
N ARG A 347 -17.22 7.00 14.02
CA ARG A 347 -18.44 6.20 13.90
C ARG A 347 -18.25 4.71 14.18
N TYR A 348 -17.02 4.26 14.45
CA TYR A 348 -16.72 2.92 14.97
C TYR A 348 -16.45 2.93 16.49
N GLN A 349 -16.64 4.09 17.13
CA GLN A 349 -16.74 4.24 18.59
C GLN A 349 -18.21 4.29 18.96
#